data_AF-A0A7V1I4W4-F1
#
_entry.id   AF-A0A7V1I4W4-F1
#
_cell.length_a   1.000
_cell.length_b   1.000
_cell.length_c   1.000
_cell.angle_alpha   90.00
_cell.angle_beta   90.00
_cell.angle_gamma   90.00
#
_symmetry.space_group_name_H-M   'P 1'
#
loop_
_entity.id
_entity.type
_entity.pdbx_description
1 polymer ?
#
loop_
_entity_poly.entity_id
_entity_poly.type
_entity_poly.pdbx_seq_one_letter_code
_entity_poly.pdbx_strand_id
1 'polypeptide(L)'
;PYTIADLPSPLNKYGATKLQGEIEVSHLTNRYYLIRVSWVFGLRGKTEVNFIKKLLLWSKDRDQLHIVTDQISSPSYTENVAKAVLDLIQTGRFGLYHITNSGYCSRYQWAEWVLKKIDWSGKLFPARSKDFPNSVLRPAFSALDTFPLKNILGHELPSWQEATERFLKQWFSL
;
A
#
# COMPACT_ATOMS: atom_id res chain seq x y z
N PRO A 1 6.88 -10.05 -6.81
CA PRO A 1 6.06 -9.79 -5.61
C PRO A 1 6.46 -10.77 -4.51
N TYR A 2 6.48 -10.36 -3.24
CA TYR A 2 6.74 -11.29 -2.13
C TYR A 2 5.50 -12.13 -1.84
N THR A 3 5.68 -13.44 -1.84
CA THR A 3 4.68 -14.45 -1.48
C THR A 3 4.62 -14.66 0.03
N ILE A 4 3.58 -15.34 0.51
CA ILE A 4 3.49 -15.75 1.91
C ILE A 4 4.55 -16.80 2.31
N ALA A 5 5.22 -17.42 1.32
CA ALA A 5 6.28 -18.40 1.55
C ALA A 5 7.68 -17.76 1.65
N ASP A 6 7.84 -16.51 1.23
CA ASP A 6 9.12 -15.81 1.33
C ASP A 6 9.45 -15.47 2.79
N LEU A 7 10.69 -15.77 3.19
CA LEU A 7 11.18 -15.49 4.54
C LEU A 7 11.33 -13.97 4.77
N PRO A 8 10.71 -13.40 5.83
CA PRO A 8 10.85 -11.97 6.12
C PRO A 8 12.29 -11.58 6.50
N SER A 9 12.78 -10.50 5.88
CA SER A 9 14.06 -9.87 6.22
C SER A 9 13.87 -8.36 6.43
N PRO A 10 13.50 -7.92 7.65
CA PRO A 10 13.11 -6.54 7.90
C PRO A 10 14.32 -5.58 7.82
N LEU A 11 14.17 -4.49 7.08
CA LEU A 11 15.23 -3.49 6.87
C LEU A 11 15.28 -2.38 7.94
N ASN A 12 14.28 -2.32 8.81
CA ASN A 12 14.17 -1.26 9.83
C ASN A 12 13.46 -1.75 11.09
N LYS A 13 13.55 -0.95 12.16
CA LYS A 13 12.96 -1.26 13.47
C LYS A 13 11.46 -1.52 13.39
N TYR A 14 10.72 -0.77 12.57
CA TYR A 14 9.29 -1.00 12.37
C TYR A 14 9.02 -2.41 11.84
N GLY A 15 9.69 -2.82 10.77
CA GLY A 15 9.57 -4.16 10.20
C GLY A 15 9.94 -5.26 11.20
N ALA A 16 11.04 -5.08 11.94
CA ALA A 16 11.49 -6.04 12.95
C ALA A 16 10.45 -6.22 14.08
N THR A 17 9.91 -5.11 14.60
CA THR A 17 8.88 -5.18 15.66
C THR A 17 7.57 -5.82 15.17
N LYS A 18 7.20 -5.61 13.90
CA LYS A 18 6.03 -6.27 13.31
C LYS A 18 6.26 -7.77 13.13
N LEU A 19 7.42 -8.17 12.61
CA LEU A 19 7.78 -9.57 12.47
C LEU A 19 7.79 -10.30 13.83
N GLN A 20 8.29 -9.66 14.89
CA GLN A 20 8.23 -10.27 16.22
C GLN A 20 6.77 -10.55 16.63
N GLY A 21 5.87 -9.58 16.47
CA GLY A 21 4.45 -9.77 16.79
C GLY A 21 3.79 -10.88 15.96
N GLU A 22 4.17 -11.02 14.68
CA GLU A 22 3.74 -12.13 13.84
C GLU A 22 4.16 -13.50 14.39
N ILE A 23 5.41 -13.61 14.83
CA ILE A 23 5.97 -14.83 15.44
C ILE A 23 5.24 -15.16 16.75
N GLU A 24 5.07 -14.18 17.64
CA GLU A 24 4.41 -14.40 18.93
C GLU A 24 2.95 -14.89 18.76
N VAL A 25 2.19 -14.29 17.84
CA VAL A 25 0.81 -14.74 17.57
C VAL A 25 0.78 -16.20 17.12
N SER A 26 1.73 -16.59 16.26
CA SER A 26 1.82 -17.97 15.75
C SER A 26 2.20 -19.00 16.81
N HIS A 27 2.89 -18.59 17.88
CA HIS A 27 3.21 -19.47 19.01
C HIS A 27 2.04 -19.64 19.98
N LEU A 28 1.12 -18.67 20.05
CA LEU A 28 0.00 -18.68 21.00
C LEU A 28 -1.22 -19.45 20.50
N THR A 29 -1.44 -19.52 19.19
CA THR A 29 -2.63 -20.15 18.62
C THR A 29 -2.42 -20.53 17.16
N ASN A 30 -3.12 -21.56 16.70
CA ASN A 30 -3.24 -21.89 15.27
C ASN A 30 -4.48 -21.25 14.61
N ARG A 31 -5.26 -20.46 15.37
CA ARG A 31 -6.49 -19.80 14.93
C ARG A 31 -6.30 -18.28 14.87
N TYR A 32 -5.51 -17.82 13.91
CA TYR A 32 -5.24 -16.40 13.69
C TYR A 32 -5.50 -15.99 12.24
N TYR A 33 -5.69 -14.69 12.02
CA TYR A 33 -5.60 -14.06 10.70
C TYR A 33 -4.47 -13.05 10.74
N LEU A 34 -3.31 -13.42 10.21
CA LEU A 34 -2.17 -12.53 10.07
C LEU A 34 -2.27 -11.91 8.69
N ILE A 35 -2.51 -10.60 8.64
CA ILE A 35 -2.76 -9.91 7.37
C ILE A 35 -1.66 -8.88 7.15
N ARG A 36 -0.83 -9.12 6.14
CA ARG A 36 0.15 -8.14 5.67
C ARG A 36 -0.46 -7.30 4.57
N VAL A 37 -0.23 -6.00 4.65
CA VAL A 37 -0.73 -4.98 3.72
C VAL A 37 0.42 -4.07 3.31
N SER A 38 0.29 -3.38 2.18
CA SER A 38 1.29 -2.41 1.74
C SER A 38 0.64 -1.13 1.24
N TRP A 39 1.35 -0.01 1.40
CA TRP A 39 0.93 1.35 1.02
C TRP A 39 -0.55 1.65 1.25
N VAL A 40 -1.02 1.36 2.47
CA VAL A 40 -2.43 1.58 2.83
C VAL A 40 -2.78 3.07 2.74
N PHE A 41 -3.89 3.38 2.07
CA PHE A 41 -4.40 4.73 1.93
C PHE A 41 -5.93 4.77 2.05
N GLY A 42 -6.46 5.90 2.52
CA GLY A 42 -7.91 6.12 2.59
C GLY A 42 -8.29 7.51 3.10
N LEU A 43 -9.60 7.81 3.11
CA LEU A 43 -10.13 9.13 3.50
C LEU A 43 -9.86 9.48 4.96
N ARG A 44 -9.88 8.49 5.85
CA ARG A 44 -9.61 8.66 7.28
C ARG A 44 -8.10 8.61 7.57
N GLY A 45 -7.72 8.99 8.79
CA GLY A 45 -6.32 8.98 9.24
C GLY A 45 -5.50 10.22 8.85
N LYS A 46 -4.36 10.39 9.51
CA LYS A 46 -3.48 11.56 9.38
C LYS A 46 -2.94 11.70 7.95
N THR A 47 -2.96 12.91 7.40
CA THR A 47 -2.43 13.18 6.06
C THR A 47 -0.95 12.83 5.91
N GLU A 48 -0.17 13.08 6.95
CA GLU A 48 1.30 12.85 7.00
C GLU A 48 1.72 11.42 6.65
N VAL A 49 0.89 10.44 7.02
CA VAL A 49 1.15 9.00 6.81
C VAL A 49 0.59 8.49 5.49
N ASN A 50 -0.25 9.28 4.80
CA ASN A 50 -0.91 8.91 3.55
C ASN A 50 -0.28 9.69 2.37
N PHE A 51 0.50 8.99 1.55
CA PHE A 51 1.18 9.59 0.39
C PHE A 51 0.23 10.27 -0.59
N ILE A 52 -0.92 9.67 -0.91
CA ILE A 52 -1.83 10.24 -1.90
C ILE A 52 -2.42 11.57 -1.41
N LYS A 53 -2.74 11.67 -0.10
CA LYS A 53 -3.17 12.95 0.48
C LYS A 53 -2.06 14.00 0.43
N LYS A 54 -0.82 13.62 0.75
CA LYS A 54 0.32 14.55 0.64
C LYS A 54 0.54 15.02 -0.79
N LEU A 55 0.45 14.12 -1.75
CA LEU A 55 0.58 14.46 -3.17
C LEU A 55 -0.46 15.49 -3.59
N LEU A 56 -1.72 15.30 -3.19
CA LEU A 56 -2.83 16.23 -3.49
C LEU A 56 -2.68 17.58 -2.80
N LEU A 57 -2.04 17.65 -1.64
CA LEU A 57 -1.71 18.93 -1.00
C LEU A 57 -0.54 19.60 -1.71
N TRP A 58 0.54 18.87 -1.98
CA TRP A 58 1.70 19.40 -2.69
C TRP A 58 1.35 19.92 -4.08
N SER A 59 0.40 19.29 -4.79
CA SER A 59 -0.04 19.75 -6.10
C SER A 59 -0.80 21.08 -6.06
N LYS A 60 -1.31 21.51 -4.90
CA LYS A 60 -1.94 22.83 -4.74
C LYS A 60 -0.91 23.93 -4.55
N ASP A 61 0.17 23.63 -3.83
CA ASP A 61 1.13 24.64 -3.36
C ASP A 61 2.42 24.68 -4.19
N ARG A 62 2.61 23.74 -5.12
CA ARG A 62 3.86 23.58 -5.89
C ARG A 62 3.57 23.38 -7.36
N ASP A 63 4.43 23.94 -8.19
CA ASP A 63 4.49 23.76 -9.64
C ASP A 63 5.48 22.66 -10.06
N GLN A 64 6.32 22.18 -9.13
CA GLN A 64 7.30 21.13 -9.36
C GLN A 64 7.30 20.09 -8.23
N LEU A 65 7.33 18.81 -8.60
CA LEU A 65 7.37 17.69 -7.67
C LEU A 65 8.46 16.70 -8.07
N HIS A 66 9.30 16.32 -7.12
CA HIS A 66 10.29 15.24 -7.29
C HIS A 66 9.82 14.00 -6.53
N ILE A 67 9.56 12.90 -7.24
CA ILE A 67 9.00 11.68 -6.65
C ILE A 67 9.89 10.48 -6.97
N VAL A 68 10.14 9.65 -5.95
CA VAL A 68 11.01 8.49 -6.03
C VAL A 68 10.51 7.43 -7.04
N THR A 69 11.43 6.96 -7.87
CA THR A 69 11.18 5.91 -8.88
C THR A 69 11.57 4.52 -8.41
N ASP A 70 12.41 4.43 -7.37
CA ASP A 70 13.05 3.22 -6.86
C ASP A 70 12.36 2.62 -5.64
N GLN A 71 11.16 3.09 -5.28
CA GLN A 71 10.30 2.48 -4.27
C GLN A 71 9.03 1.96 -4.95
N ILE A 72 8.91 0.63 -5.05
CA ILE A 72 7.83 -0.07 -5.76
C ILE A 72 7.01 -0.88 -4.75
N SER A 73 5.68 -0.75 -4.80
CA SER A 73 4.75 -1.49 -3.93
C SER A 73 3.33 -1.51 -4.50
N SER A 74 2.39 -2.07 -3.74
CA SER A 74 0.98 -2.18 -4.11
C SER A 74 0.15 -1.18 -3.30
N PRO A 75 -0.31 -0.06 -3.88
CA PRO A 75 -1.22 0.86 -3.20
C PRO A 75 -2.49 0.13 -2.74
N SER A 76 -2.86 0.21 -1.47
CA SER A 76 -4.01 -0.54 -0.93
C SER A 76 -5.07 0.37 -0.31
N TYR A 77 -6.24 0.45 -0.92
CA TYR A 77 -7.32 1.29 -0.45
C TYR A 77 -8.03 0.66 0.75
N THR A 78 -8.18 1.43 1.84
CA THR A 78 -8.71 0.92 3.12
C THR A 78 -10.08 0.28 2.99
N GLU A 79 -10.99 0.79 2.14
CA GLU A 79 -12.31 0.18 1.96
C GLU A 79 -12.21 -1.21 1.32
N ASN A 80 -11.31 -1.39 0.34
CA ASN A 80 -11.13 -2.69 -0.29
C ASN A 80 -10.47 -3.69 0.66
N VAL A 81 -9.44 -3.25 1.38
CA VAL A 81 -8.77 -4.08 2.39
C VAL A 81 -9.76 -4.49 3.48
N ALA A 82 -10.51 -3.54 4.06
CA ALA A 82 -11.46 -3.83 5.12
C ALA A 82 -12.54 -4.82 4.68
N LYS A 83 -13.11 -4.64 3.48
CA LYS A 83 -14.08 -5.59 2.92
C LYS A 83 -13.48 -7.00 2.80
N ALA A 84 -12.29 -7.11 2.21
CA ALA A 84 -11.63 -8.39 2.03
C ALA A 84 -11.27 -9.08 3.36
N VAL A 85 -10.90 -8.31 4.39
CA VAL A 85 -10.70 -8.85 5.75
C VAL A 85 -12.00 -9.44 6.31
N LEU A 86 -13.11 -8.70 6.19
CA LEU A 86 -14.41 -9.18 6.67
C LEU A 86 -14.85 -10.45 5.93
N ASP A 87 -14.72 -10.47 4.61
CA ASP A 87 -15.04 -11.63 3.78
C ASP A 87 -14.16 -12.84 4.17
N LEU A 88 -12.86 -12.62 4.39
CA LEU A 88 -11.91 -13.66 4.80
C LEU A 88 -12.27 -14.26 6.16
N ILE A 89 -12.66 -13.44 7.14
CA ILE A 89 -13.06 -13.90 8.47
C ILE A 89 -14.26 -14.85 8.38
N GLN A 90 -15.24 -14.57 7.51
CA GLN A 90 -16.40 -15.44 7.32
C GLN A 90 -16.04 -16.85 6.81
N THR A 91 -14.88 -17.01 6.17
CA THR A 91 -14.46 -18.32 5.63
C THR A 91 -13.96 -19.29 6.70
N GLY A 92 -13.61 -18.80 7.90
CA GLY A 92 -12.96 -19.62 8.94
C GLY A 92 -11.56 -20.13 8.57
N ARG A 93 -10.99 -19.71 7.43
CA ARG A 93 -9.66 -20.14 6.97
C ARG A 93 -8.56 -19.32 7.65
N PHE A 94 -8.17 -19.73 8.85
CA PHE A 94 -7.05 -19.12 9.58
C PHE A 94 -5.73 -19.23 8.83
N GLY A 95 -4.82 -18.28 9.02
CA GLY A 95 -3.49 -18.29 8.44
C GLY A 95 -2.90 -16.91 8.19
N LEU A 96 -1.80 -16.91 7.42
CA LEU A 96 -1.10 -15.74 6.92
C LEU A 96 -1.61 -15.37 5.53
N TYR A 97 -1.95 -14.10 5.34
CA TYR A 97 -2.47 -13.55 4.09
C TYR A 97 -1.80 -12.24 3.74
N HIS A 98 -1.62 -12.02 2.45
CA HIS A 98 -1.33 -10.72 1.88
C HIS A 98 -2.62 -10.15 1.29
N ILE A 99 -3.00 -8.94 1.70
CA ILE A 99 -4.20 -8.26 1.19
C ILE A 99 -3.83 -6.87 0.70
N THR A 100 -3.78 -6.74 -0.62
CA THR A 100 -3.54 -5.47 -1.33
C THR A 100 -4.47 -5.37 -2.52
N ASN A 101 -4.70 -4.16 -3.03
CA ASN A 101 -5.26 -4.03 -4.38
C ASN A 101 -4.29 -4.63 -5.42
N SER A 102 -4.82 -5.03 -6.57
CA SER A 102 -4.03 -5.73 -7.58
C SER A 102 -3.07 -4.79 -8.32
N GLY A 103 -1.98 -5.37 -8.82
CA GLY A 103 -0.87 -4.65 -9.44
C GLY A 103 0.08 -3.99 -8.43
N TYR A 104 1.11 -3.34 -8.97
CA TYR A 104 2.08 -2.56 -8.22
C TYR A 104 2.62 -1.44 -9.10
N CYS A 105 3.18 -0.42 -8.46
CA CYS A 105 3.78 0.73 -9.13
C CYS A 105 4.85 1.38 -8.25
N SER A 106 5.72 2.19 -8.87
CA SER A 106 6.57 3.10 -8.10
C SER A 106 5.77 4.27 -7.54
N ARG A 107 6.31 4.97 -6.53
CA ARG A 107 5.69 6.22 -6.04
C ARG A 107 5.53 7.23 -7.18
N TYR A 108 6.52 7.30 -8.08
CA TYR A 108 6.49 8.15 -9.25
C TYR A 108 5.33 7.80 -10.18
N GLN A 109 5.19 6.52 -10.55
CA GLN A 109 4.10 6.06 -11.43
C GLN A 109 2.71 6.32 -10.80
N TRP A 110 2.58 6.08 -9.49
CA TRP A 110 1.34 6.40 -8.78
C TRP A 110 1.06 7.90 -8.82
N ALA A 111 2.08 8.74 -8.57
CA ALA A 111 1.94 10.18 -8.59
C ALA A 111 1.58 10.71 -9.98
N GLU A 112 2.29 10.27 -11.01
CA GLU A 112 2.01 10.62 -12.41
C GLU A 112 0.56 10.31 -12.79
N TRP A 113 0.09 9.11 -12.45
CA TRP A 113 -1.29 8.70 -12.74
C TRP A 113 -2.32 9.61 -12.06
N VAL A 114 -2.08 9.97 -10.79
CA VAL A 114 -2.97 10.83 -10.01
C VAL A 114 -2.96 12.27 -10.52
N LEU A 115 -1.76 12.83 -10.73
CA LEU A 115 -1.58 14.21 -11.17
C LEU A 115 -2.22 14.43 -12.54
N LYS A 116 -2.11 13.44 -13.44
CA LYS A 116 -2.83 13.43 -14.71
C LYS A 116 -4.35 13.40 -14.53
N LYS A 117 -4.87 12.64 -13.57
CA LYS A 117 -6.32 12.53 -13.30
C LYS A 117 -6.95 13.78 -12.71
N ILE A 118 -6.17 14.66 -12.10
CA ILE A 118 -6.62 15.94 -11.52
C ILE A 118 -6.24 17.14 -12.38
N ASP A 119 -5.78 16.91 -13.61
CA ASP A 119 -5.32 17.92 -14.56
C ASP A 119 -4.30 18.91 -13.96
N TRP A 120 -3.37 18.39 -13.14
CA TRP A 120 -2.33 19.23 -12.53
C TRP A 120 -1.36 19.74 -13.60
N SER A 121 -1.16 21.06 -13.63
CA SER A 121 -0.37 21.75 -14.66
C SER A 121 1.13 21.86 -14.36
N GLY A 122 1.59 21.31 -13.22
CA GLY A 122 3.00 21.35 -12.84
C GLY A 122 3.87 20.32 -13.54
N LYS A 123 5.16 20.27 -13.16
CA LYS A 123 6.16 19.34 -13.68
C LYS A 123 6.50 18.28 -12.64
N LEU A 124 6.34 17.02 -13.02
CA LEU A 124 6.76 15.87 -12.23
C LEU A 124 8.14 15.41 -12.69
N PHE A 125 9.09 15.32 -11.76
CA PHE A 125 10.47 14.88 -12.00
C PHE A 125 10.76 13.56 -11.28
N PRO A 126 11.46 12.63 -11.94
CA PRO A 126 11.91 11.41 -11.30
C PRO A 126 13.02 11.74 -10.29
N ALA A 127 13.00 11.04 -9.17
CA ALA A 127 14.08 11.07 -8.18
C ALA A 127 14.42 9.65 -7.72
N ARG A 128 15.54 9.50 -7.00
CA ARG A 128 15.94 8.29 -6.29
C ARG A 128 15.82 8.52 -4.80
N SER A 129 15.60 7.45 -4.05
CA SER A 129 15.52 7.48 -2.59
C SER A 129 16.75 8.13 -1.93
N LYS A 130 17.95 7.90 -2.49
CA LYS A 130 19.22 8.50 -2.04
C LYS A 130 19.26 10.04 -2.15
N ASP A 131 18.40 10.63 -2.98
CA ASP A 131 18.37 12.08 -3.20
C ASP A 131 17.64 12.81 -2.05
N PHE A 132 17.01 12.07 -1.12
CA PHE A 132 16.28 12.59 0.03
C PHE A 132 17.03 12.28 1.34
N PRO A 133 17.90 13.19 1.83
CA PRO A 133 18.59 13.03 3.11
C PRO A 133 17.57 12.96 4.24
N ASN A 134 17.78 12.07 5.23
CA ASN A 134 16.88 11.76 6.35
C ASN A 134 15.70 10.82 6.04
N SER A 135 15.69 10.16 4.88
CA SER A 135 14.71 9.10 4.64
C SER A 135 15.09 7.82 5.38
N VAL A 136 14.14 7.28 6.17
CA VAL A 136 14.25 5.93 6.74
C VAL A 136 14.49 4.94 5.60
N LEU A 137 15.36 3.96 5.82
CA LEU A 137 15.57 2.85 4.87
C LEU A 137 14.23 2.18 4.54
N ARG A 138 13.87 2.23 3.26
CA ARG A 138 12.69 1.58 2.69
C ARG A 138 13.15 0.53 1.67
N PRO A 139 12.48 -0.62 1.59
CA PRO A 139 12.75 -1.59 0.55
C PRO A 139 12.49 -0.97 -0.82
N ALA A 140 13.39 -1.25 -1.78
CA ALA A 140 13.22 -0.81 -3.16
C ALA A 140 11.99 -1.47 -3.81
N PHE A 141 11.70 -2.71 -3.42
CA PHE A 141 10.54 -3.47 -3.87
C PHE A 141 9.83 -4.07 -2.66
N SER A 142 8.52 -3.89 -2.55
CA SER A 142 7.68 -4.36 -1.44
C SER A 142 6.26 -4.73 -1.88
N ALA A 143 6.06 -4.97 -3.18
CA ALA A 143 4.79 -5.47 -3.68
C ALA A 143 4.55 -6.88 -3.14
N LEU A 144 3.32 -7.14 -2.72
CA LEU A 144 2.92 -8.41 -2.13
C LEU A 144 2.15 -9.21 -3.18
N ASP A 145 2.46 -10.49 -3.28
CA ASP A 145 1.64 -11.47 -3.98
C ASP A 145 0.45 -11.82 -3.07
N THR A 146 -0.78 -11.74 -3.59
CA THR A 146 -2.01 -11.95 -2.81
C THR A 146 -2.52 -13.38 -2.87
N PHE A 147 -1.84 -14.32 -3.53
CA PHE A 147 -2.17 -15.74 -3.44
C PHE A 147 -2.02 -16.22 -1.98
N PRO A 148 -2.99 -16.99 -1.43
CA PRO A 148 -4.12 -17.65 -2.09
C PRO A 148 -5.47 -16.89 -2.00
N LEU A 149 -5.49 -15.60 -1.66
CA LEU A 149 -6.70 -14.83 -1.34
C LEU A 149 -7.79 -14.94 -2.41
N LYS A 150 -7.42 -14.82 -3.69
CA LYS A 150 -8.37 -14.96 -4.82
C LYS A 150 -9.13 -16.28 -4.78
N ASN A 151 -8.45 -17.38 -4.50
CA ASN A 151 -9.05 -18.72 -4.47
C ASN A 151 -9.98 -18.89 -3.26
N ILE A 152 -9.76 -18.11 -2.21
CA ILE A 152 -10.57 -18.14 -0.98
C ILE A 152 -11.80 -17.26 -1.12
N LEU A 153 -11.64 -16.04 -1.66
CA LEU A 153 -12.71 -15.06 -1.79
C LEU A 153 -13.50 -15.17 -3.12
N GLY A 154 -13.00 -15.97 -4.07
CA GLY A 154 -13.57 -16.10 -5.41
C GLY A 154 -13.32 -14.91 -6.33
N HIS A 155 -12.60 -13.88 -5.87
CA HIS A 155 -12.30 -12.67 -6.64
C HIS A 155 -10.99 -12.01 -6.19
N GLU A 156 -10.42 -11.18 -7.06
CA GLU A 156 -9.30 -10.30 -6.70
C GLU A 156 -9.83 -8.95 -6.23
N LEU A 157 -9.05 -8.26 -5.40
CA LEU A 157 -9.33 -6.84 -5.11
C LEU A 157 -9.15 -6.03 -6.41
N PRO A 158 -9.88 -4.90 -6.57
CA PRO A 158 -9.71 -4.00 -7.72
C PRO A 158 -8.26 -3.58 -7.91
N SER A 159 -7.92 -3.16 -9.12
CA SER A 159 -6.59 -2.60 -9.41
C SER A 159 -6.31 -1.37 -8.54
N TRP A 160 -5.03 -1.10 -8.29
CA TRP A 160 -4.65 0.11 -7.55
C TRP A 160 -5.15 1.39 -8.24
N GLN A 161 -5.26 1.41 -9.57
CA GLN A 161 -5.81 2.52 -10.34
C GLN A 161 -7.30 2.72 -10.04
N GLU A 162 -8.13 1.67 -10.13
CA GLU A 162 -9.56 1.75 -9.83
C GLU A 162 -9.80 2.14 -8.37
N ALA A 163 -9.00 1.60 -7.45
CA ALA A 163 -9.05 1.92 -6.03
C ALA A 163 -8.67 3.39 -5.77
N THR A 164 -7.63 3.89 -6.45
CA THR A 164 -7.22 5.30 -6.37
C THR A 164 -8.29 6.20 -6.99
N GLU A 165 -8.90 5.83 -8.10
CA GLU A 165 -9.98 6.60 -8.72
C GLU A 165 -11.17 6.77 -7.78
N ARG A 166 -11.59 5.69 -7.12
CA ARG A 166 -12.66 5.74 -6.10
C ARG A 166 -12.29 6.65 -4.94
N PHE A 167 -11.06 6.56 -4.44
CA PHE A 167 -10.57 7.47 -3.41
C PHE A 167 -10.62 8.94 -3.86
N LEU A 168 -10.16 9.25 -5.08
CA LEU A 168 -10.16 10.62 -5.61
C LEU A 168 -11.60 11.17 -5.73
N LYS A 169 -12.53 10.37 -6.28
CA LYS A 169 -13.94 10.74 -6.36
C LYS A 169 -14.50 11.12 -5.00
N GLN A 170 -14.25 10.31 -3.98
CA GLN A 170 -14.73 10.62 -2.63
C GLN A 170 -13.99 11.80 -2.00
N TRP A 171 -12.68 11.94 -2.23
CA TRP A 171 -11.86 13.02 -1.69
C TRP A 171 -12.32 14.41 -2.16
N PHE A 172 -12.70 14.53 -3.44
CA PHE A 172 -13.19 15.79 -4.01
C PHE A 172 -14.68 16.06 -3.75
N SER A 173 -15.42 15.09 -3.20
CA SER A 173 -16.80 15.26 -2.76
C SER A 173 -16.93 15.68 -1.29
N LEU A 174 -15.82 15.84 -0.58
CA LEU A 174 -15.75 16.37 0.79
C LEU A 174 -15.62 17.89 0.78
#